data_AF-A0A7J9JZ66-F1
#
_entry.id   AF-A0A7J9JZ66-F1
#
_cell.length_a   1.000
_cell.length_b   1.000
_cell.length_c   1.000
_cell.angle_alpha   90.00
_cell.angle_beta   90.00
_cell.angle_gamma   90.00
#
_symmetry.space_group_name_H-M   'P 1'
#
loop_
_entity.id
_entity.type
_entity.pdbx_description
1 polymer ?
#
loop_
_entity_poly.entity_id
_entity_poly.type
_entity_poly.pdbx_seq_one_letter_code
_entity_poly.pdbx_strand_id
1 'polypeptide(L)'
;MSPSPKILTPISLFGTLLLLPLLVVSSLHDLLQSQGLPVGLFPDNVKSYKFDPDDGRLEVHLETPCMAKFDGRVHFDRVVTANLSYGGLVGLEGLSQEELFVWFNVKGITVNDPSSGLILFDIGVAYKQLSLSLFEDPPVCKRQDAGVLAEILGRKKMGFQVQR
;
A
#
# COMPACT_ATOMS: atom_id res chain seq x y z
N MET A 1 -41.08 -12.83 -69.50
CA MET A 1 -40.41 -13.19 -68.23
C MET A 1 -39.13 -12.37 -68.11
N SER A 2 -39.14 -11.33 -67.27
CA SER A 2 -37.98 -10.46 -67.01
C SER A 2 -37.32 -10.90 -65.69
N PRO A 3 -35.98 -10.94 -65.57
CA PRO A 3 -35.32 -11.35 -64.34
C PRO A 3 -35.21 -10.18 -63.37
N SER A 4 -35.60 -10.41 -62.12
CA SER A 4 -35.38 -9.49 -60.99
C SER A 4 -33.90 -9.45 -60.58
N PRO A 5 -33.32 -8.27 -60.27
CA PRO A 5 -31.95 -8.19 -59.78
C PRO A 5 -31.91 -8.55 -58.28
N LYS A 6 -30.94 -9.39 -57.89
CA LYS A 6 -30.65 -9.66 -56.48
C LYS A 6 -29.69 -8.60 -55.96
N ILE A 7 -30.19 -7.76 -55.06
CA ILE A 7 -29.41 -6.74 -54.35
C ILE A 7 -28.49 -7.47 -53.35
N LEU A 8 -27.18 -7.41 -53.58
CA LEU A 8 -26.16 -7.84 -52.62
C LEU A 8 -26.02 -6.76 -51.54
N THR A 9 -26.33 -7.10 -50.30
CA THR A 9 -26.02 -6.26 -49.13
C THR A 9 -24.57 -6.47 -48.71
N PRO A 10 -23.80 -5.41 -48.41
CA PRO A 10 -22.44 -5.55 -47.90
C PRO A 10 -22.49 -6.06 -46.45
N ILE A 11 -21.78 -7.16 -46.21
CA ILE A 11 -21.57 -7.71 -44.87
C ILE A 11 -20.66 -6.71 -44.15
N SER A 12 -21.25 -5.90 -43.29
CA SER A 12 -20.52 -5.01 -42.40
C SER A 12 -19.73 -5.89 -41.42
N LEU A 13 -18.44 -6.06 -41.70
CA LEU A 13 -17.45 -6.56 -40.76
C LEU A 13 -17.21 -5.47 -39.71
N PHE A 14 -18.19 -5.27 -38.82
CA PHE A 14 -17.93 -4.63 -37.53
C PHE A 14 -17.03 -5.59 -36.76
N GLY A 15 -15.72 -5.42 -36.94
CA GLY A 15 -14.73 -6.11 -36.14
C GLY A 15 -15.03 -5.82 -34.69
N THR A 16 -15.59 -6.81 -34.00
CA THR A 16 -15.66 -6.82 -32.54
C THR A 16 -14.24 -6.69 -32.05
N LEU A 17 -13.87 -5.48 -31.66
CA LEU A 17 -12.70 -5.22 -30.83
C LEU A 17 -12.95 -5.98 -29.55
N LEU A 18 -12.44 -7.22 -29.50
CA LEU A 18 -12.28 -7.97 -28.27
C LEU A 18 -11.42 -7.07 -27.37
N LEU A 19 -12.07 -6.29 -26.49
CA LEU A 19 -11.43 -5.84 -25.28
C LEU A 19 -11.08 -7.13 -24.53
N LEU A 20 -9.90 -7.66 -24.81
CA LEU A 20 -9.19 -8.47 -23.84
C LEU A 20 -9.09 -7.55 -22.62
N PRO A 21 -9.74 -7.85 -21.49
CA PRO A 21 -9.33 -7.19 -20.26
C PRO A 21 -7.88 -7.66 -20.11
N LEU A 22 -6.92 -6.77 -20.34
CA LEU A 22 -5.58 -7.03 -19.87
C LEU A 22 -5.78 -7.37 -18.40
N LEU A 23 -5.37 -8.57 -18.00
CA LEU A 23 -5.09 -8.86 -16.61
C LEU A 23 -3.86 -8.02 -16.27
N VAL A 24 -4.04 -6.69 -16.23
CA VAL A 24 -3.06 -5.78 -15.66
C VAL A 24 -3.13 -6.12 -14.18
N VAL A 25 -2.19 -6.96 -13.74
CA VAL A 25 -1.94 -7.12 -12.31
C VAL A 25 -1.32 -5.79 -11.88
N SER A 26 -2.17 -4.81 -11.61
CA SER A 26 -1.74 -3.54 -11.03
C SER A 26 -1.13 -3.85 -9.68
N SER A 27 0.05 -3.30 -9.40
CA SER A 27 0.62 -3.40 -8.06
C SER A 27 -0.28 -2.66 -7.06
N LEU A 28 -0.13 -2.93 -5.77
CA LEU A 28 -0.82 -2.15 -4.75
C LEU A 28 -0.50 -0.65 -4.89
N HIS A 29 0.77 -0.34 -5.20
CA HIS A 29 1.24 1.03 -5.36
C HIS A 29 0.53 1.75 -6.52
N ASP A 30 0.30 1.05 -7.64
CA ASP A 30 -0.46 1.60 -8.77
C ASP A 30 -1.93 1.84 -8.39
N LEU A 31 -2.54 0.93 -7.62
CA LEU A 31 -3.90 1.10 -7.12
C LEU A 31 -4.00 2.34 -6.23
N LEU A 32 -3.10 2.50 -5.26
CA LEU A 32 -3.08 3.67 -4.38
C LEU A 32 -2.90 4.96 -5.17
N GLN A 33 -1.98 4.97 -6.15
CA GLN A 33 -1.76 6.13 -7.02
C GLN A 33 -3.01 6.49 -7.82
N SER A 34 -3.72 5.48 -8.36
CA SER A 34 -4.98 5.70 -9.07
C SER A 34 -6.08 6.31 -8.18
N GLN A 35 -5.99 6.09 -6.87
CA GLN A 35 -6.87 6.67 -5.86
C GLN A 35 -6.30 7.96 -5.27
N GLY A 36 -5.30 8.60 -5.88
CA GLY A 36 -4.76 9.88 -5.41
C GLY A 36 -3.95 9.79 -4.12
N LEU A 37 -3.50 8.59 -3.75
CA LEU A 37 -2.63 8.35 -2.60
C LEU A 37 -1.17 8.13 -3.05
N PRO A 38 -0.17 8.51 -2.23
CA PRO A 38 1.22 8.32 -2.59
C PRO A 38 1.60 6.83 -2.64
N VAL A 39 2.50 6.47 -3.55
CA VAL A 39 2.92 5.08 -3.78
C VAL A 39 3.68 4.50 -2.58
N GLY A 40 4.36 5.34 -1.78
CA GLY A 40 5.19 4.94 -0.65
C GLY A 40 4.45 4.74 0.68
N LEU A 41 3.12 4.66 0.68
CA LEU A 41 2.36 4.38 1.92
C LEU A 41 2.61 2.98 2.50
N PHE A 42 2.89 2.01 1.64
CA PHE A 42 3.15 0.63 2.02
C PHE A 42 4.59 0.24 1.67
N PRO A 43 5.22 -0.66 2.44
CA PRO A 43 6.55 -1.17 2.16
C PRO A 43 6.59 -2.00 0.86
N ASP A 44 7.80 -2.26 0.39
CA ASP A 44 8.08 -3.08 -0.79
C ASP A 44 7.78 -4.58 -0.62
N ASN A 45 7.64 -5.07 0.62
CA ASN A 45 7.40 -6.48 0.93
C ASN A 45 5.92 -6.91 0.86
N VAL A 46 5.11 -6.20 0.07
CA VAL A 46 3.72 -6.57 -0.20
C VAL A 46 3.69 -7.83 -1.06
N LYS A 47 3.08 -8.88 -0.53
CA LYS A 47 2.94 -10.17 -1.23
C LYS A 47 1.75 -10.18 -2.18
N SER A 48 0.62 -9.64 -1.73
CA SER A 48 -0.63 -9.58 -2.48
C SER A 48 -1.60 -8.60 -1.85
N TYR A 49 -2.63 -8.19 -2.59
CA TYR A 49 -3.76 -7.46 -2.03
C TYR A 49 -5.07 -7.99 -2.61
N LYS A 50 -6.17 -7.68 -1.93
CA LYS A 50 -7.54 -7.82 -2.42
C LYS A 50 -8.21 -6.46 -2.32
N PHE A 51 -8.88 -6.05 -3.38
CA PHE A 51 -9.68 -4.83 -3.40
C PHE A 51 -11.06 -5.17 -3.94
N ASP A 52 -12.09 -4.82 -3.18
CA ASP A 52 -13.47 -4.90 -3.59
C ASP A 52 -13.94 -3.48 -3.98
N PRO A 53 -14.23 -3.24 -5.28
CA PRO A 53 -14.65 -1.91 -5.74
C PRO A 53 -16.08 -1.55 -5.35
N ASP A 54 -16.91 -2.53 -4.93
CA ASP A 54 -18.32 -2.28 -4.60
C ASP A 54 -18.46 -1.66 -3.19
N ASP A 55 -17.64 -2.10 -2.24
CA ASP A 55 -17.64 -1.60 -0.85
C ASP A 55 -16.38 -0.80 -0.46
N GLY A 56 -15.36 -0.78 -1.33
CA GLY A 56 -14.08 -0.11 -1.13
C GLY A 56 -13.11 -0.88 -0.24
N ARG A 57 -13.42 -2.11 0.16
CA ARG A 57 -12.60 -2.87 1.12
C ARG A 57 -11.27 -3.27 0.49
N LEU A 58 -10.19 -2.78 1.07
CA LEU A 58 -8.81 -3.11 0.75
C LEU A 58 -8.23 -4.01 1.85
N GLU A 59 -7.61 -5.12 1.44
CA GLU A 59 -6.90 -6.04 2.32
C GLU A 59 -5.52 -6.34 1.72
N VAL A 60 -4.47 -5.84 2.37
CA VAL A 60 -3.08 -5.96 1.97
C VAL A 60 -2.39 -7.05 2.78
N HIS A 61 -1.68 -7.95 2.10
CA HIS A 61 -0.95 -9.06 2.71
C HIS A 61 0.55 -8.85 2.51
N LEU A 62 1.28 -8.64 3.60
CA LEU A 62 2.74 -8.59 3.60
C LEU A 62 3.32 -10.00 3.73
N GLU A 63 4.54 -10.20 3.24
CA GLU A 63 5.25 -11.46 3.43
C GLU A 63 5.42 -11.79 4.92
N THR A 64 5.85 -10.78 5.69
CA THR A 64 6.10 -10.81 7.13
C THR A 64 5.71 -9.47 7.75
N PRO A 65 5.38 -9.41 9.07
CA PRO A 65 5.29 -8.14 9.79
C PRO A 65 6.55 -7.30 9.58
N CYS A 66 6.36 -5.98 9.56
CA CYS A 66 7.36 -5.07 9.04
C CYS A 66 7.55 -3.84 9.94
N MET A 67 8.80 -3.49 10.22
CA MET A 67 9.17 -2.18 10.75
C MET A 67 9.68 -1.28 9.62
N ALA A 68 8.95 -0.21 9.35
CA ALA A 68 9.38 0.85 8.45
C ALA A 68 9.71 2.12 9.24
N LYS A 69 10.47 3.01 8.61
CA LYS A 69 10.74 4.35 9.16
C LYS A 69 10.34 5.40 8.12
N PHE A 70 9.48 6.31 8.54
CA PHE A 70 9.17 7.56 7.84
C PHE A 70 9.73 8.72 8.70
N ASP A 71 8.88 9.67 9.10
CA ASP A 71 9.16 10.62 10.17
C ASP A 71 9.35 9.91 11.54
N GLY A 72 8.66 8.80 11.75
CA GLY A 72 8.77 7.93 12.95
C GLY A 72 8.84 6.45 12.60
N ARG A 73 8.85 5.59 13.63
CA ARG A 73 8.74 4.13 13.43
C ARG A 73 7.30 3.75 13.16
N VAL A 74 7.08 2.92 12.14
CA VAL A 74 5.75 2.41 11.77
C VAL A 74 5.80 0.89 11.69
N HIS A 75 4.88 0.25 12.42
CA HIS A 75 4.62 -1.18 12.40
C HIS A 75 3.52 -1.50 11.43
N PHE A 76 3.81 -2.42 10.51
CA PHE A 76 2.80 -3.07 9.70
C PHE A 76 2.67 -4.52 10.16
N ASP A 77 1.44 -4.91 10.45
CA ASP A 77 1.08 -6.30 10.65
C ASP A 77 1.17 -7.05 9.32
N ARG A 78 1.09 -8.37 9.40
CA ARG A 78 1.10 -9.21 8.19
C ARG A 78 -0.10 -8.93 7.28
N VAL A 79 -1.24 -8.57 7.87
CA VAL A 79 -2.47 -8.24 7.15
C VAL A 79 -2.89 -6.85 7.59
N VAL A 80 -3.07 -5.95 6.62
CA VAL A 80 -3.52 -4.58 6.83
C VAL A 80 -4.83 -4.40 6.08
N THR A 81 -5.86 -3.90 6.74
CA THR A 81 -7.17 -3.67 6.13
C THR A 81 -7.60 -2.22 6.24
N ALA A 82 -8.34 -1.74 5.24
CA ALA A 82 -8.95 -0.41 5.23
C ALA A 82 -10.14 -0.38 4.27
N ASN A 83 -10.92 0.70 4.33
CA ASN A 83 -11.76 1.12 3.23
C ASN A 83 -11.00 2.19 2.41
N LEU A 84 -10.78 1.90 1.13
CA LEU A 84 -10.06 2.74 0.19
C LEU A 84 -11.04 3.59 -0.62
N SER A 85 -10.84 4.89 -0.58
CA SER A 85 -11.55 5.86 -1.42
C SER A 85 -10.54 6.81 -2.06
N TYR A 86 -11.02 7.64 -3.00
CA TYR A 86 -10.17 8.69 -3.56
C TYR A 86 -9.61 9.59 -2.44
N GLY A 87 -8.29 9.70 -2.40
CA GLY A 87 -7.51 10.47 -1.44
C GLY A 87 -7.45 9.88 -0.03
N GLY A 88 -7.95 8.65 0.23
CA GLY A 88 -8.05 8.20 1.61
C GLY A 88 -8.11 6.68 1.86
N LEU A 89 -7.56 6.30 3.01
CA LEU A 89 -7.73 5.01 3.66
C LEU A 89 -8.41 5.26 5.01
N VAL A 90 -9.58 4.66 5.24
CA VAL A 90 -10.35 4.86 6.47
C VAL A 90 -10.63 3.52 7.14
N GLY A 91 -10.70 3.51 8.48
CA GLY A 91 -10.90 2.27 9.23
C GLY A 91 -9.69 1.35 9.13
N LEU A 92 -8.48 1.94 9.13
CA LEU A 92 -7.23 1.19 9.05
C LEU A 92 -7.05 0.29 10.29
N GLU A 93 -6.66 -0.96 10.01
CA GLU A 93 -6.26 -1.95 10.99
C GLU A 93 -4.96 -2.64 10.55
N GLY A 94 -4.14 -3.04 11.52
CA GLY A 94 -2.83 -3.63 11.24
C GLY A 94 -1.71 -2.62 10.97
N LEU A 95 -1.93 -1.34 11.24
CA LEU A 95 -0.93 -0.28 11.13
C LEU A 95 -0.81 0.48 12.45
N SER A 96 0.41 0.59 12.97
CA SER A 96 0.70 1.36 14.18
C SER A 96 1.90 2.26 13.99
N GLN A 97 1.87 3.46 14.55
CA GLN A 97 2.99 4.39 14.56
C GLN A 97 3.45 4.65 15.99
N GLU A 98 4.75 4.77 16.19
CA GLU A 98 5.29 5.22 17.47
C GLU A 98 5.31 6.74 17.55
N GLU A 99 4.76 7.27 18.64
CA GLU A 99 4.83 8.68 19.01
C GLU A 99 5.18 8.79 20.51
N LEU A 100 6.16 9.62 20.85
CA LEU A 100 6.68 9.77 22.22
C LEU A 100 6.92 8.43 22.96
N PHE A 101 7.47 7.43 22.27
CA PHE A 101 7.74 6.07 22.76
C PHE A 101 6.51 5.19 23.05
N VAL A 102 5.32 5.63 22.61
CA VAL A 102 4.06 4.90 22.71
C VAL A 102 3.57 4.54 21.32
N TRP A 103 3.05 3.33 21.14
CA TRP A 103 2.48 2.89 19.87
C TRP A 103 1.00 3.26 19.79
N PHE A 104 0.63 3.97 18.74
CA PHE A 104 -0.74 4.35 18.43
C PHE A 104 -1.19 3.68 17.14
N ASN A 105 -2.42 3.16 17.16
CA ASN A 105 -3.02 2.58 15.97
C ASN A 105 -3.38 3.69 14.98
N VAL A 106 -2.95 3.54 13.73
CA VAL A 106 -3.38 4.44 12.65
C VAL A 106 -4.77 3.99 12.21
N LYS A 107 -5.74 4.89 12.28
CA LYS A 107 -7.15 4.68 11.94
C LYS A 107 -7.54 5.21 10.58
N GLY A 108 -6.75 6.14 10.04
CA GLY A 108 -7.00 6.72 8.74
C GLY A 108 -5.78 7.44 8.18
N ILE A 109 -5.71 7.52 6.86
CA ILE A 109 -4.70 8.28 6.13
C ILE A 109 -5.42 9.02 5.01
N THR A 110 -5.29 10.34 4.94
CA THR A 110 -6.03 11.14 3.95
C THR A 110 -5.18 12.26 3.36
N VAL A 111 -5.34 12.47 2.05
CA VAL A 111 -4.82 13.60 1.28
C VAL A 111 -6.01 14.46 0.86
N ASN A 112 -6.30 15.51 1.62
CA ASN A 112 -7.46 16.38 1.37
C ASN A 112 -7.22 17.33 0.19
N ASP A 113 -6.01 17.85 0.07
CA ASP A 113 -5.60 18.77 -0.99
C ASP A 113 -4.21 18.37 -1.49
N PRO A 114 -4.11 17.75 -2.69
CA PRO A 114 -2.84 17.35 -3.27
C PRO A 114 -1.85 18.52 -3.45
N SER A 115 -2.36 19.75 -3.62
CA SER A 115 -1.52 20.94 -3.83
C SER A 115 -0.87 21.47 -2.55
N SER A 116 -1.41 21.09 -1.38
CA SER A 116 -0.86 21.48 -0.08
C SER A 116 0.49 20.82 0.23
N GLY A 117 0.80 19.70 -0.43
CA GLY A 117 1.98 18.89 -0.11
C GLY A 117 1.83 18.08 1.19
N LEU A 118 0.63 18.01 1.78
CA LEU A 118 0.40 17.40 3.09
C LEU A 118 -0.46 16.13 3.03
N ILE A 119 -0.21 15.24 3.96
CA ILE A 119 -0.99 14.03 4.24
C ILE A 119 -1.27 13.93 5.73
N LEU A 120 -2.51 13.54 6.07
CA LEU A 120 -2.99 13.47 7.43
C LEU A 120 -3.10 12.01 7.88
N PHE A 121 -2.53 11.71 9.03
CA PHE A 121 -2.64 10.41 9.69
C PHE A 121 -3.51 10.57 10.93
N ASP A 122 -4.65 9.87 10.96
CA ASP A 122 -5.47 9.72 12.15
C ASP A 122 -4.86 8.63 13.03
N ILE A 123 -4.32 9.00 14.19
CA ILE A 123 -3.74 8.05 15.16
C ILE A 123 -4.74 7.70 16.29
N GLY A 124 -6.02 7.95 16.07
CA GLY A 124 -7.14 7.69 16.98
C GLY A 124 -7.31 8.75 18.07
N VAL A 125 -6.20 9.26 18.62
CA VAL A 125 -6.21 10.31 19.66
C VAL A 125 -5.98 11.72 19.12
N ALA A 126 -5.38 11.82 17.93
CA ALA A 126 -5.04 13.07 17.28
C ALA A 126 -4.84 12.86 15.77
N TYR A 127 -4.71 13.96 15.05
CA TYR A 127 -4.28 13.96 13.65
C TYR A 127 -2.82 14.43 13.56
N LYS A 128 -1.99 13.65 12.89
CA LYS A 128 -0.60 14.02 12.56
C LYS A 128 -0.54 14.50 11.12
N GLN A 129 0.03 15.67 10.90
CA GLN A 129 0.28 16.20 9.56
C GLN A 129 1.71 15.84 9.14
N LEU A 130 1.86 15.26 7.96
CA LEU A 130 3.13 14.86 7.40
C LEU A 130 3.28 15.41 5.99
N SER A 131 4.51 15.54 5.52
CA SER A 131 4.79 15.91 4.12
C SER A 131 4.54 14.72 3.19
N LEU A 132 3.88 14.96 2.06
CA LEU A 132 3.71 13.96 0.99
C LEU A 132 5.05 13.42 0.49
N SER A 133 6.09 14.24 0.50
CA SER A 133 7.44 13.86 0.06
C SER A 133 8.05 12.71 0.86
N LEU A 134 7.57 12.45 2.08
CA LEU A 134 8.01 11.29 2.88
C LEU A 134 7.52 9.94 2.32
N PHE A 135 6.58 9.97 1.37
CA PHE A 135 5.89 8.81 0.83
C PHE A 135 6.05 8.69 -0.70
N GLU A 136 7.03 9.37 -1.29
CA GLU A 136 7.32 9.28 -2.73
C GLU A 136 7.81 7.88 -3.13
N ASP A 137 8.60 7.23 -2.26
CA ASP A 137 9.15 5.90 -2.48
C ASP A 137 8.66 4.91 -1.40
N PRO A 138 8.39 3.64 -1.74
CA PRO A 138 8.12 2.59 -0.75
C PRO A 138 9.25 2.45 0.27
N PRO A 139 8.96 2.46 1.59
CA PRO A 139 9.99 2.31 2.60
C PRO A 139 10.54 0.87 2.62
N VAL A 140 11.83 0.76 2.93
CA VAL A 140 12.48 -0.54 3.11
C VAL A 140 11.95 -1.23 4.37
N CYS A 141 11.48 -2.47 4.19
CA CYS A 141 11.02 -3.27 5.31
C CYS A 141 12.17 -3.81 6.19
N LYS A 142 12.15 -3.51 7.49
CA LYS A 142 13.04 -4.16 8.47
C LYS A 142 12.28 -5.26 9.21
N ARG A 143 12.76 -6.50 9.08
CA ARG A 143 12.26 -7.63 9.87
C ARG A 143 12.60 -7.44 11.34
N GLN A 144 11.62 -7.63 12.21
CA GLN A 144 11.75 -7.39 13.66
C GLN A 144 12.76 -8.36 14.30
N ASP A 145 12.85 -9.56 13.75
CA ASP A 145 13.75 -10.66 14.07
C ASP A 145 15.24 -10.36 13.81
N ALA A 146 15.55 -9.46 12.87
CA ALA A 146 16.94 -9.03 12.62
C ALA A 146 17.50 -8.17 13.77
N GLY A 147 16.65 -7.38 14.44
CA GLY A 147 17.05 -6.55 15.58
C GLY A 147 17.36 -7.37 16.83
N VAL A 148 16.52 -8.37 17.12
CA VAL A 148 16.72 -9.27 18.28
C VAL A 148 17.97 -10.13 18.10
N LEU A 149 18.20 -10.67 16.89
CA LEU A 149 19.42 -11.42 16.60
C LEU A 149 20.67 -10.54 16.65
N ALA A 150 20.61 -9.31 16.12
CA ALA A 150 21.73 -8.37 16.20
C ALA A 150 22.06 -7.97 17.66
N GLU A 151 21.05 -7.76 18.51
CA GLU A 151 21.24 -7.50 19.95
C GLU A 151 21.85 -8.70 20.69
N ILE A 152 21.33 -9.91 20.45
CA ILE A 152 21.85 -11.14 21.06
C ILE A 152 23.29 -11.41 20.62
N LEU A 153 23.61 -11.20 19.34
CA LEU A 153 24.95 -11.37 18.80
C LEU A 153 25.91 -10.26 19.27
N GLY A 154 25.41 -9.03 19.47
CA GLY A 154 26.18 -7.91 20.02
C GLY A 154 26.59 -8.13 21.48
N ARG A 155 25.68 -8.67 22.31
CA ARG A 155 25.93 -8.94 23.74
C ARG A 155 27.01 -10.01 23.98
N LYS A 156 27.28 -10.89 23.01
CA LYS A 156 28.26 -11.99 23.15
C LYS A 156 29.73 -11.54 22.96
N LYS A 157 30.01 -10.34 22.44
CA LYS A 157 31.37 -9.87 22.13
C LYS A 157 32.16 -9.29 23.31
N MET A 158 31.57 -9.12 24.50
CA MET A 158 32.22 -8.49 25.68
C MET A 158 32.72 -9.47 26.76
N GLY A 159 32.86 -10.76 26.45
CA GLY A 159 33.14 -11.82 27.44
C GLY A 159 34.45 -12.61 27.25
N PHE A 160 35.50 -12.06 26.64
CA PHE A 160 36.79 -12.75 26.54
C PHE A 160 37.96 -11.79 26.79
N GLN A 161 38.24 -11.53 28.07
CA GLN A 161 39.56 -11.10 28.53
C GLN A 161 40.23 -12.34 29.15
N VAL A 162 41.24 -12.85 28.46
CA VAL A 162 42.10 -13.95 28.92
C VAL A 162 43.02 -13.41 30.00
N GLN A 163 42.91 -13.95 31.21
CA GLN A 163 43.99 -13.90 32.19
C GLN A 163 45.18 -14.71 31.66
N ARG A 164 46.34 -14.07 31.54
CA ARG A 164 47.63 -14.75 31.55
C ARG A 164 48.64 -13.90 32.31
#